data_AF-A0A6L6R7A1-F1
#
_entry.id   AF-A0A6L6R7A1-F1
#
_cell.length_a   1.000
_cell.length_b   1.000
_cell.length_c   1.000
_cell.angle_alpha   90.00
_cell.angle_beta   90.00
_cell.angle_gamma   90.00
#
_symmetry.space_group_name_H-M   'P 1'
#
loop_
_entity.id
_entity.type
_entity.pdbx_description
1 polymer ?
#
loop_
_entity_poly.entity_id
_entity_poly.type
_entity_poly.pdbx_seq_one_letter_code
_entity_poly.pdbx_strand_id
1 'polypeptide(L)'
;MSAALAVSVVSAPAAMARPSAEPAAGIDKGSVVPASLFGMHVYNAEVGSWPTIPVGAFRLWDTRTTWSTIEPVKGQFNWSTLDTAVA
;
A
#
# COMPACT_ATOMS: atom_id res chain seq x y z
N MET A 1 -39.07 29.25 -38.12
CA MET A 1 -37.67 28.78 -38.08
C MET A 1 -37.57 27.78 -36.94
N SER A 2 -37.63 26.48 -37.23
CA SER A 2 -37.45 25.42 -36.23
C SER A 2 -36.13 24.73 -36.51
N ALA A 3 -35.21 24.75 -35.55
CA ALA A 3 -33.98 23.96 -35.59
C ALA A 3 -34.10 22.87 -34.51
N ALA A 4 -34.10 21.61 -34.93
CA ALA A 4 -34.04 20.47 -34.04
C ALA A 4 -32.59 20.25 -33.58
N LEU A 5 -32.36 20.20 -32.27
CA LEU A 5 -31.07 19.83 -31.69
C LEU A 5 -30.83 18.33 -31.91
N ALA A 6 -29.71 17.98 -32.54
CA ALA A 6 -29.21 16.62 -32.59
C ALA A 6 -28.49 16.28 -31.26
N VAL A 7 -28.89 15.18 -30.62
CA VAL A 7 -28.20 14.62 -29.46
C VAL A 7 -27.10 13.68 -29.97
N SER A 8 -25.83 14.06 -29.78
CA SER A 8 -24.71 13.16 -30.00
C SER A 8 -24.57 12.22 -28.80
N VAL A 9 -24.74 10.91 -29.03
CA VAL A 9 -24.42 9.89 -28.03
C VAL A 9 -22.90 9.71 -28.03
N VAL A 10 -22.25 10.12 -26.95
CA VAL A 10 -20.83 9.79 -26.72
C VAL A 10 -20.74 8.31 -26.39
N SER A 11 -20.04 7.55 -27.23
CA SER A 11 -19.71 6.16 -26.95
C SER A 11 -18.63 6.11 -25.88
N ALA A 12 -18.92 5.50 -24.73
CA ALA A 12 -17.91 5.25 -23.70
C ALA A 12 -16.93 4.17 -24.20
N PRO A 13 -15.60 4.31 -23.98
CA PRO A 13 -14.67 3.24 -24.32
C PRO A 13 -14.96 2.04 -23.41
N ALA A 14 -14.98 0.85 -24.00
CA ALA A 14 -15.09 -0.41 -23.26
C ALA A 14 -13.99 -0.44 -22.19
N ALA A 15 -14.38 -0.56 -20.92
CA ALA A 15 -13.43 -0.76 -19.83
C ALA A 15 -12.59 -1.99 -20.16
N MET A 16 -11.27 -1.82 -20.29
CA MET A 16 -10.34 -2.95 -20.35
C MET A 16 -10.58 -3.80 -19.11
N ALA A 17 -11.09 -5.01 -19.30
CA ALA A 17 -11.21 -5.98 -18.21
C ALA A 17 -9.81 -6.18 -17.63
N ARG A 18 -9.64 -5.90 -16.33
CA ARG A 18 -8.44 -6.32 -15.62
C ARG A 18 -8.38 -7.85 -15.70
N PRO A 19 -7.26 -8.46 -16.14
CA PRO A 19 -7.15 -9.91 -16.09
C PRO A 19 -7.45 -10.37 -14.66
N SER A 20 -8.41 -11.29 -14.54
CA SER A 20 -8.65 -11.99 -13.27
C SER A 20 -7.32 -12.59 -12.86
N ALA A 21 -6.83 -12.29 -11.67
CA ALA A 21 -5.61 -12.89 -11.15
C ALA A 21 -5.77 -14.41 -11.27
N GLU A 22 -4.89 -15.04 -12.06
CA GLU A 22 -4.85 -16.49 -12.17
C GLU A 22 -4.58 -17.04 -10.77
N PRO A 23 -5.27 -18.12 -10.34
CA PRO A 23 -5.03 -18.70 -9.03
C PRO A 23 -3.54 -18.99 -8.91
N ALA A 24 -2.90 -18.49 -7.87
CA ALA A 24 -1.50 -18.79 -7.61
C ALA A 24 -1.31 -20.31 -7.70
N ALA A 25 -0.42 -20.75 -8.59
CA ALA A 25 -0.07 -22.15 -8.72
C ALA A 25 0.19 -22.72 -7.31
N GLY A 26 -0.43 -23.86 -7.01
CA GLY A 26 -0.34 -24.47 -5.68
C GLY A 26 1.12 -24.61 -5.24
N ILE A 27 1.39 -24.29 -3.98
CA ILE A 27 2.72 -24.47 -3.40
C ILE A 27 3.00 -25.97 -3.30
N ASP A 28 4.04 -26.46 -3.99
CA ASP A 28 4.44 -27.86 -3.92
C ASP A 28 4.86 -28.25 -2.51
N LYS A 29 4.48 -29.47 -2.09
CA LYS A 29 4.96 -30.02 -0.81
C LYS A 29 6.50 -30.12 -0.86
N GLY A 30 7.16 -29.50 0.11
CA GLY A 30 8.62 -29.47 0.19
C GLY A 30 9.27 -28.24 -0.47
N SER A 31 8.49 -27.33 -1.04
CA SER A 31 9.02 -26.04 -1.48
C SER A 31 9.58 -25.25 -0.27
N VAL A 32 10.73 -24.61 -0.46
CA VAL A 32 11.31 -23.72 0.55
C VAL A 32 10.57 -22.38 0.51
N VAL A 33 10.07 -21.94 1.67
CA VAL A 33 9.46 -20.62 1.82
C VAL A 33 10.58 -19.56 1.76
N PRO A 34 10.52 -18.57 0.85
CA PRO A 34 11.53 -17.52 0.78
C PRO A 34 11.65 -16.73 2.09
N ALA A 35 12.88 -16.46 2.51
CA ALA A 35 13.16 -15.69 3.74
C ALA A 35 12.53 -14.29 3.73
N SER A 36 12.33 -13.70 2.55
CA SER A 36 11.68 -12.39 2.37
C SER A 36 10.22 -12.35 2.81
N LEU A 37 9.56 -13.51 2.96
CA LEU A 37 8.18 -13.58 3.45
C LEU A 37 8.08 -13.52 4.98
N PHE A 38 9.21 -13.54 5.68
CA PHE A 38 9.25 -13.44 7.14
C PHE A 38 9.57 -12.00 7.56
N GLY A 39 8.67 -11.41 8.35
CA GLY A 39 8.80 -10.04 8.85
C GLY A 39 8.95 -9.95 10.36
N MET A 40 9.26 -8.74 10.84
CA MET A 40 9.39 -8.42 12.25
C MET A 40 8.68 -7.11 12.58
N HIS A 41 8.03 -7.04 13.74
CA HIS A 41 7.62 -5.77 14.33
C HIS A 41 8.83 -5.16 15.03
N VAL A 42 9.22 -3.97 14.59
CA VAL A 42 10.39 -3.26 15.13
C VAL A 42 9.90 -2.10 15.98
N TYR A 43 10.09 -2.22 17.29
CA TYR A 43 9.87 -1.10 18.20
C TYR A 43 10.93 -0.03 17.97
N ASN A 44 10.55 1.25 18.06
CA ASN A 44 11.44 2.40 17.87
C ASN A 44 12.00 2.59 16.45
N ALA A 45 11.44 1.93 15.43
CA ALA A 45 11.85 2.20 14.05
C ALA A 45 11.55 3.66 13.64
N GLU A 46 10.54 4.29 14.22
CA GLU A 46 10.20 5.71 14.03
C GLU A 46 11.19 6.69 14.67
N VAL A 47 12.15 6.20 15.45
CA VAL A 47 13.30 6.97 15.94
C VAL A 47 14.63 6.43 15.40
N GLY A 48 14.57 5.61 14.33
CA GLY A 48 15.74 5.12 13.60
C GLY A 48 16.41 3.88 14.20
N SER A 49 15.79 3.21 15.17
CA SER A 49 16.33 1.96 15.72
C SER A 49 16.00 0.79 14.80
N TRP A 50 17.03 0.14 14.23
CA TRP A 50 16.87 -1.00 13.33
C TRP A 50 17.65 -2.24 13.80
N PRO A 51 17.09 -3.46 13.68
CA PRO A 51 17.79 -4.70 13.99
C PRO A 51 19.01 -4.96 13.08
N THR A 52 19.99 -5.69 13.59
CA THR A 52 21.18 -6.12 12.82
C THR A 52 20.94 -7.38 11.99
N ILE A 53 19.82 -8.09 12.23
CA ILE A 53 19.43 -9.28 11.47
C ILE A 53 18.63 -8.90 10.21
N PRO A 54 18.65 -9.72 9.15
CA PRO A 54 17.80 -9.50 7.98
C PRO A 54 16.31 -9.59 8.34
N VAL A 55 15.51 -8.68 7.81
CA VAL A 55 14.05 -8.65 7.96
C VAL A 55 13.42 -8.55 6.58
N GLY A 56 12.52 -9.47 6.23
CA GLY A 56 11.87 -9.51 4.92
C GLY A 56 10.69 -8.54 4.79
N ALA A 57 10.00 -8.28 5.89
CA ALA A 57 8.89 -7.33 5.96
C ALA A 57 8.81 -6.64 7.32
N PHE A 58 8.33 -5.39 7.33
CA PHE A 58 8.16 -4.59 8.53
C PHE A 58 6.74 -4.03 8.59
N ARG A 59 6.15 -4.02 9.79
CA ARG A 59 4.79 -3.52 10.04
C ARG A 59 4.82 -2.26 10.91
N LEU A 60 4.16 -1.22 10.41
CA LEU A 60 4.10 0.13 10.98
C LEU A 60 3.10 0.33 12.15
N TRP A 61 2.57 -0.74 12.75
CA TRP A 61 1.49 -0.59 13.74
C TRP A 61 1.97 0.11 15.03
N ASP A 62 3.20 -0.17 15.46
CA ASP A 62 3.76 0.32 16.73
C ASP A 62 4.77 1.46 16.55
N THR A 63 4.67 2.21 15.44
CA THR A 63 5.68 3.21 15.02
C THR A 63 5.18 4.64 15.02
N ARG A 64 4.12 4.94 15.77
CA ARG A 64 3.54 6.30 15.83
C ARG A 64 3.18 6.86 14.43
N THR A 65 2.75 5.98 13.52
CA THR A 65 2.29 6.30 12.16
C THR A 65 0.78 6.12 12.02
N THR A 66 0.04 6.30 13.12
CA THR A 66 -1.42 6.31 13.11
C THR A 66 -1.95 7.61 12.50
N TRP A 67 -3.20 7.62 12.02
CA TRP A 67 -3.82 8.85 11.51
C TRP A 67 -3.81 9.99 12.53
N SER A 68 -4.07 9.70 13.81
CA SER A 68 -4.05 10.71 14.88
C SER A 68 -2.67 11.34 15.11
N THR A 69 -1.60 10.66 14.69
CA THR A 69 -0.23 11.18 14.78
C THR A 69 0.18 11.90 13.49
N ILE A 70 -0.28 11.39 12.34
CA ILE A 70 -0.03 11.97 11.02
C ILE A 70 -0.81 13.27 10.83
N GLU A 71 -2.09 13.33 11.19
CA GLU A 71 -2.93 14.53 11.08
C GLU A 71 -3.45 14.93 12.48
N PRO A 72 -2.59 15.49 13.35
CA PRO A 72 -2.99 15.89 14.70
C PRO A 72 -4.00 17.05 14.70
N VAL A 73 -3.95 17.89 13.65
CA VAL A 73 -4.90 18.97 13.40
C VAL A 73 -5.36 18.84 11.95
N LYS A 74 -6.67 18.95 11.71
CA LYS A 74 -7.25 18.83 10.36
C LYS A 74 -6.50 19.70 9.34
N GLY A 75 -5.99 19.08 8.29
CA GLY A 75 -5.21 19.71 7.22
C GLY A 75 -3.74 19.99 7.56
N GLN A 76 -3.26 19.66 8.75
CA GLN A 76 -1.85 19.77 9.14
C GLN A 76 -1.25 18.38 9.30
N PHE A 77 -0.37 18.02 8.38
CA PHE A 77 0.24 16.69 8.33
C PHE A 77 1.67 16.70 8.85
N ASN A 78 2.00 15.70 9.69
CA ASN A 78 3.34 15.41 10.15
C ASN A 78 3.75 13.99 9.72
N TRP A 79 4.64 13.92 8.73
CA TRP A 79 5.14 12.65 8.19
C TRP A 79 6.47 12.20 8.79
N SER A 80 7.07 12.97 9.70
CA SER A 80 8.45 12.74 10.17
C SER A 80 8.70 11.35 10.75
N THR A 81 7.75 10.79 11.51
CA THR A 81 7.86 9.43 12.08
C THR A 81 7.77 8.35 11.01
N LEU A 82 6.89 8.54 10.02
CA LEU A 82 6.76 7.64 8.88
C LEU A 82 8.02 7.68 8.02
N ASP A 83 8.51 8.88 7.70
CA ASP A 83 9.71 9.08 6.90
C ASP A 83 10.93 8.42 7.58
N THR A 84 11.05 8.56 8.90
CA THR A 84 12.13 7.90 9.67
C THR A 84 12.01 6.38 9.64
N ALA A 85 10.78 5.84 9.73
CA ALA A 85 10.55 4.40 9.79
C ALA A 85 10.75 3.70 8.43
N VAL A 86 10.77 4.43 7.31
CA VAL A 86 10.90 3.88 5.95
C VAL A 86 12.15 4.33 5.17
N ALA A 87 13.01 5.14 5.81
CA ALA A 87 14.28 5.63 5.25
C ALA A 87 15.33 4.53 5.11
#